data_AF-A0A9D2PFC7-F1
#
_entry.id   AF-A0A9D2PFC7-F1
#
_cell.length_a   1.000
_cell.length_b   1.000
_cell.length_c   1.000
_cell.angle_alpha   90.00
_cell.angle_beta   90.00
_cell.angle_gamma   90.00
#
_symmetry.space_group_name_H-M   'P 1'
#
loop_
_entity.id
_entity.type
_entity.pdbx_description
1 polymer ?
#
loop_
_entity_poly.entity_id
_entity_poly.type
_entity_poly.pdbx_seq_one_letter_code
_entity_poly.pdbx_strand_id
1 'polypeptide(L)'
;MKISDKIKEIRKYYGMSQAEFAQKLGTTRANYSNIENGYVHPTQMLINCLSAMYGLSETWLTDDSQEDLSVLEHTNDTALLTKYHKLGKNYQEFVDRHLDMLLELQAKEIKETKI
;
A
#
# COMPACT_ATOMS: atom_id res chain seq x y z
N MET A 1 1.04 14.62 -5.35
CA MET A 1 0.10 13.80 -6.16
C MET A 1 -1.31 13.78 -5.55
N LYS A 2 -2.37 14.04 -6.34
CA LYS A 2 -3.76 14.07 -5.81
C LYS A 2 -4.27 12.66 -5.48
N ILE A 3 -5.26 12.56 -4.60
CA ILE A 3 -5.92 11.28 -4.27
C ILE A 3 -6.47 10.54 -5.50
N SER A 4 -7.01 11.24 -6.49
CA SER A 4 -7.49 10.64 -7.75
C SER A 4 -6.36 9.95 -8.51
N ASP A 5 -5.17 10.56 -8.53
CA ASP A 5 -3.97 10.02 -9.18
C ASP A 5 -3.46 8.80 -8.40
N LYS A 6 -3.44 8.88 -7.05
CA LYS A 6 -3.08 7.74 -6.18
C LYS A 6 -3.98 6.53 -6.42
N ILE A 7 -5.29 6.74 -6.47
CA ILE A 7 -6.29 5.69 -6.74
C ILE A 7 -6.05 5.05 -8.11
N LYS A 8 -5.69 5.86 -9.12
CA LYS A 8 -5.34 5.40 -10.45
C LYS A 8 -4.08 4.56 -10.47
N GLU A 9 -3.04 4.99 -9.77
CA GLU A 9 -1.76 4.26 -9.70
C GLU A 9 -1.92 2.94 -8.96
N ILE A 10 -2.70 2.89 -7.86
CA ILE A 10 -3.06 1.63 -7.20
C ILE A 10 -3.70 0.67 -8.22
N ARG A 11 -4.73 1.12 -8.94
CA ARG A 11 -5.42 0.27 -9.93
C ARG A 11 -4.47 -0.27 -10.99
N LYS A 12 -3.61 0.60 -11.55
CA LYS A 12 -2.64 0.22 -12.58
C LYS A 12 -1.57 -0.74 -12.07
N TYR A 13 -1.07 -0.51 -10.86
CA TYR A 13 -0.10 -1.38 -10.21
C TYR A 13 -0.61 -2.82 -10.12
N TYR A 14 -1.89 -3.00 -9.76
CA TYR A 14 -2.55 -4.30 -9.74
C TYR A 14 -3.04 -4.80 -11.10
N GLY A 15 -2.77 -4.10 -12.19
CA GLY A 15 -3.14 -4.50 -13.56
C GLY A 15 -4.65 -4.58 -13.82
N MET A 16 -5.48 -3.88 -13.03
CA MET A 16 -6.94 -3.99 -13.12
C MET A 16 -7.56 -2.96 -14.06
N SER A 17 -8.62 -3.36 -14.75
CA SER A 17 -9.51 -2.43 -15.45
C SER A 17 -10.30 -1.57 -14.47
N GLN A 18 -10.84 -0.44 -14.95
CA GLN A 18 -11.72 0.41 -14.14
C GLN A 18 -12.98 -0.32 -13.66
N ALA A 19 -13.49 -1.27 -14.45
CA ALA A 19 -14.68 -2.03 -14.11
C ALA A 19 -14.40 -3.02 -12.97
N GLU A 20 -13.30 -3.77 -13.06
CA GLU A 20 -12.88 -4.72 -12.02
C GLU A 20 -12.57 -4.02 -10.71
N PHE A 21 -11.85 -2.89 -10.77
CA PHE A 21 -11.49 -2.13 -9.58
C PHE A 21 -12.71 -1.50 -8.91
N ALA A 22 -13.65 -0.96 -9.71
CA ALA A 22 -14.93 -0.46 -9.19
C ALA A 22 -15.74 -1.55 -8.49
N GLN A 23 -15.80 -2.75 -9.10
CA GLN A 23 -16.48 -3.91 -8.52
C GLN A 23 -15.86 -4.31 -7.17
N LYS A 24 -14.52 -4.36 -7.08
CA LYS A 24 -13.83 -4.66 -5.81
C LYS A 24 -14.11 -3.63 -4.71
N LEU A 25 -14.21 -2.36 -5.07
CA LEU A 25 -14.52 -1.27 -4.14
C LEU A 25 -16.02 -1.12 -3.83
N GLY A 26 -16.87 -1.99 -4.37
CA GLY A 26 -18.32 -1.93 -4.14
C GLY A 26 -19.00 -0.69 -4.74
N THR A 27 -18.46 -0.14 -5.83
CA THR A 27 -19.00 1.04 -6.52
C THR A 27 -19.28 0.75 -8.00
N THR A 28 -20.05 1.62 -8.66
CA THR A 28 -20.27 1.53 -10.11
C THR A 28 -19.04 1.99 -10.88
N ARG A 29 -18.83 1.44 -12.08
CA ARG A 29 -17.74 1.84 -13.00
C ARG A 29 -17.82 3.32 -13.37
N ALA A 30 -19.02 3.88 -13.51
CA ALA A 30 -19.23 5.30 -13.81
C ALA A 30 -18.77 6.19 -12.64
N ASN A 31 -19.19 5.87 -11.41
CA ASN A 31 -18.77 6.60 -10.22
C ASN A 31 -17.25 6.52 -10.01
N TYR A 32 -16.68 5.32 -10.16
CA TYR A 32 -15.23 5.13 -10.08
C TYR A 32 -14.46 5.94 -11.13
N SER A 33 -14.95 5.97 -12.38
CA SER A 33 -14.35 6.79 -13.44
C SER A 33 -14.37 8.28 -13.08
N ASN A 34 -15.45 8.78 -12.47
CA ASN A 34 -15.51 10.17 -12.02
C ASN A 34 -14.53 10.46 -10.87
N ILE A 35 -14.32 9.50 -9.96
CA ILE A 35 -13.32 9.59 -8.90
C ILE A 35 -11.89 9.62 -9.49
N GLU A 36 -11.58 8.70 -10.38
CA GLU A 36 -10.25 8.59 -11.00
C GLU A 36 -9.88 9.83 -11.84
N ASN A 37 -10.88 10.47 -12.45
CA ASN A 37 -10.69 11.72 -13.19
C ASN A 37 -10.74 12.99 -12.30
N GLY A 38 -10.97 12.83 -10.99
CA GLY A 38 -11.04 13.94 -10.05
C GLY A 38 -12.32 14.78 -10.13
N TYR A 39 -13.35 14.33 -10.85
CA TYR A 39 -14.66 14.99 -10.90
C TYR A 39 -15.47 14.78 -9.62
N VAL A 40 -15.23 13.67 -8.91
CA VAL A 40 -15.89 13.32 -7.67
C VAL A 40 -14.83 13.01 -6.62
N HIS A 41 -14.93 13.63 -5.44
CA HIS A 41 -14.06 13.28 -4.33
C HIS A 41 -14.49 11.92 -3.74
N PRO A 42 -13.54 10.99 -3.49
CA PRO A 42 -13.88 9.72 -2.85
C PRO A 42 -14.45 9.94 -1.44
N THR A 43 -15.42 9.12 -1.04
CA THR A 43 -15.97 9.16 0.32
C THR A 43 -14.96 8.59 1.32
N GLN A 44 -15.07 8.97 2.60
CA GLN A 44 -14.22 8.38 3.64
C GLN A 44 -14.34 6.86 3.69
N MET A 45 -15.55 6.31 3.47
CA MET A 45 -15.75 4.86 3.40
C MET A 45 -14.90 4.21 2.30
N LEU A 46 -14.78 4.84 1.13
CA LEU A 46 -13.98 4.34 0.03
C LEU A 46 -12.48 4.44 0.32
N ILE A 47 -12.04 5.51 1.00
CA ILE A 47 -10.66 5.69 1.47
C ILE A 47 -10.28 4.58 2.46
N ASN A 48 -11.15 4.31 3.46
CA ASN A 48 -10.93 3.25 4.44
C ASN A 48 -10.90 1.87 3.77
N CYS A 49 -11.77 1.64 2.78
CA CYS A 49 -11.79 0.40 2.00
C CYS A 49 -10.48 0.19 1.23
N LEU A 50 -9.97 1.24 0.56
CA LEU A 50 -8.67 1.21 -0.12
C LEU A 50 -7.53 0.91 0.86
N SER A 51 -7.51 1.60 2.00
CA SER A 51 -6.51 1.41 3.05
C SER A 51 -6.50 -0.05 3.53
N ALA A 52 -7.67 -0.59 3.87
CA ALA A 52 -7.79 -1.96 4.38
C ALA A 52 -7.45 -3.02 3.32
N MET A 53 -7.88 -2.83 2.07
CA MET A 53 -7.66 -3.82 1.01
C MET A 53 -6.21 -3.88 0.54
N TYR A 54 -5.52 -2.75 0.53
CA TYR A 54 -4.18 -2.65 -0.07
C TYR A 54 -3.08 -2.37 0.96
N GLY A 55 -3.41 -2.32 2.26
CA GLY A 55 -2.43 -2.10 3.33
C GLY A 55 -1.80 -0.70 3.31
N LEU A 56 -2.53 0.30 2.78
CA LEU A 56 -2.03 1.67 2.61
C LEU A 56 -2.48 2.56 3.76
N SER A 57 -1.63 3.51 4.18
CA SER A 57 -2.04 4.52 5.18
C SER A 57 -3.10 5.46 4.60
N GLU A 58 -4.16 5.74 5.37
CA GLU A 58 -5.14 6.79 5.02
C GLU A 58 -4.47 8.16 4.87
N THR A 59 -3.43 8.45 5.67
CA THR A 59 -2.67 9.70 5.57
C THR A 59 -1.93 9.78 4.25
N TRP A 60 -1.37 8.67 3.76
CA TRP A 60 -0.72 8.65 2.45
C TRP A 60 -1.73 8.87 1.33
N LEU A 61 -2.93 8.29 1.42
CA LEU A 61 -3.98 8.48 0.41
C LEU A 61 -4.45 9.94 0.31
N THR A 62 -4.51 10.65 1.44
CA THR A 62 -5.10 12.00 1.54
C THR A 62 -4.10 13.15 1.52
N ASP A 63 -2.82 12.91 1.85
CA ASP A 63 -1.78 13.94 1.85
C ASP A 63 -1.18 14.13 0.45
N ASP A 64 -1.58 15.20 -0.24
CA ASP A 64 -1.13 15.52 -1.60
C ASP A 64 0.40 15.73 -1.72
N SER A 65 1.13 15.92 -0.62
CA SER A 65 2.61 16.00 -0.63
C SER A 65 3.29 14.62 -0.75
N GLN A 66 2.56 13.54 -0.49
CA GLN A 66 3.08 12.16 -0.60
C GLN A 66 3.01 11.67 -2.05
N GLU A 67 4.17 11.29 -2.60
CA GLU A 67 4.31 10.80 -3.97
C GLU A 67 5.02 9.44 -4.04
N ASP A 68 5.45 8.92 -2.89
CA ASP A 68 6.16 7.65 -2.79
C ASP A 68 5.22 6.47 -3.12
N LEU A 69 5.40 5.88 -4.30
CA LEU A 69 4.65 4.72 -4.77
C LEU A 69 5.23 3.38 -4.27
N SER A 70 6.40 3.37 -3.62
CA SER A 70 6.99 2.14 -3.06
C SER A 70 6.09 1.51 -1.98
N VAL A 71 5.19 2.29 -1.38
CA VAL A 71 4.15 1.79 -0.47
C VAL A 71 3.25 0.72 -1.10
N LEU A 72 3.14 0.67 -2.44
CA LEU A 72 2.39 -0.35 -3.17
C LEU A 72 3.15 -1.68 -3.24
N GLU A 73 4.47 -1.66 -3.12
CA GLU A 73 5.30 -2.88 -3.07
C GLU A 73 5.21 -3.57 -1.70
N HIS A 74 4.89 -2.81 -0.65
CA HIS A 74 4.77 -3.27 0.73
C HIS A 74 3.37 -3.82 1.05
N THR A 75 2.69 -4.40 0.06
CA THR A 75 1.35 -4.93 0.28
C THR A 75 1.45 -6.18 1.12
N ASN A 76 0.73 -6.14 2.26
CA ASN A 76 0.65 -7.17 3.28
C ASN A 76 0.91 -8.56 2.70
N ASP A 77 2.15 -9.03 2.82
CA ASP A 77 2.51 -10.36 2.40
C ASP A 77 1.94 -11.31 3.45
N THR A 78 0.62 -11.51 3.39
CA THR A 78 -0.15 -12.37 4.26
C THR A 78 0.46 -13.77 4.27
N ALA A 79 1.14 -14.16 3.18
CA ALA A 79 1.92 -15.38 3.10
C ALA A 79 3.14 -15.37 4.04
N LEU A 80 3.89 -14.27 4.13
CA LEU A 80 5.01 -14.14 5.08
C LEU A 80 4.52 -14.14 6.53
N LEU A 81 3.49 -13.35 6.84
CA LEU A 81 2.91 -13.28 8.19
C LEU A 81 2.35 -14.65 8.63
N THR A 82 1.69 -15.34 7.72
CA THR A 82 1.18 -16.71 7.95
C THR A 82 2.31 -17.70 8.17
N LYS A 83 3.41 -17.61 7.41
CA LYS A 83 4.60 -18.46 7.62
C LYS A 83 5.26 -18.17 8.96
N TYR A 84 5.41 -16.90 9.32
CA TYR A 84 6.00 -16.46 10.57
C TYR A 84 5.22 -16.98 11.78
N HIS A 85 3.89 -16.90 11.77
CA HIS A 85 3.04 -17.44 12.86
C HIS A 85 3.07 -18.98 12.98
N LYS A 86 3.48 -19.71 11.94
CA LYS A 86 3.67 -21.18 12.01
C LYS A 86 4.99 -21.58 12.66
N LEU A 87 5.94 -20.65 12.80
CA LEU A 87 7.23 -20.94 13.40
C LEU A 87 7.11 -21.08 14.93
N GLY A 88 7.97 -21.92 15.51
CA GLY A 88 8.16 -21.95 16.96
C GLY A 88 8.81 -20.65 17.45
N LYS A 89 8.61 -20.32 18.73
CA LYS A 89 9.09 -19.06 19.34
C LYS A 89 10.59 -18.80 19.14
N ASN A 90 11.41 -19.84 19.28
CA ASN A 90 12.86 -19.77 19.06
C ASN A 90 13.23 -19.39 17.61
N TYR A 91 12.44 -19.79 16.63
CA TYR A 91 12.63 -19.43 15.23
C TYR A 91 12.07 -18.05 14.90
N GLN A 92 10.99 -17.62 15.55
CA GLN A 92 10.49 -16.25 15.48
C GLN A 92 11.54 -15.26 16.01
N GLU A 93 12.09 -15.50 17.20
CA GLU A 93 13.19 -14.70 17.78
C GLU A 93 14.46 -14.69 16.90
N PHE A 94 14.67 -15.74 16.11
CA PHE A 94 15.76 -15.79 15.14
C PHE A 94 15.47 -14.87 13.95
N VAL A 95 14.25 -14.93 13.39
CA VAL A 95 13.81 -14.05 12.30
C VAL A 95 13.87 -12.59 12.74
N ASP A 96 13.39 -12.26 13.94
CA ASP A 96 13.37 -10.88 14.46
C ASP A 96 14.77 -10.28 14.51
N ARG A 97 15.74 -11.00 15.10
CA ARG A 97 17.14 -10.55 15.13
C ARG A 97 17.74 -10.31 13.75
N HIS A 98 17.38 -11.13 12.76
CA HIS A 98 17.89 -10.96 11.41
C HIS A 98 17.23 -9.78 10.71
N LEU A 99 15.94 -9.55 10.93
CA LEU A 99 15.25 -8.36 10.45
C LEU A 99 15.87 -7.08 11.03
N ASP A 100 16.13 -7.05 12.34
CA ASP A 100 16.79 -5.93 13.00
C ASP A 100 18.18 -5.65 12.38
N MET A 101 18.98 -6.70 12.17
CA MET A 101 20.29 -6.58 11.54
C MET A 101 20.20 -6.02 10.11
N LEU A 102 19.23 -6.48 9.31
CA LEU A 102 19.04 -6.00 7.94
C LEU A 102 18.64 -4.52 7.90
N LEU A 103 17.74 -4.10 8.79
CA LEU A 103 17.31 -2.70 8.90
C LEU A 103 18.48 -1.78 9.30
N GLU A 104 19.35 -2.25 10.21
CA GLU A 104 20.56 -1.52 10.57
C GLU A 104 21.55 -1.38 9.39
N LEU A 105 21.73 -2.45 8.61
CA LEU A 105 22.59 -2.41 7.42
C LEU A 105 22.05 -1.41 6.39
N GLN A 106 20.76 -1.49 6.08
CA GLN A 106 20.10 -0.57 5.16
C GLN A 106 20.23 0.90 5.61
N ALA A 107 20.07 1.16 6.91
CA ALA A 107 20.22 2.51 7.45
C ALA A 107 21.66 3.05 7.35
N LYS A 108 22.68 2.18 7.38
CA LYS A 108 24.09 2.56 7.16
C LYS A 108 24.36 2.88 5.68
N GLU A 109 23.89 2.04 4.76
CA GLU A 109 24.04 2.27 3.31
C GLU A 109 23.42 3.61 2.87
N ILE A 110 22.24 3.95 3.40
CA ILE A 110 21.56 5.22 3.10
C ILE A 110 22.36 6.43 3.61
N LYS A 111 23.07 6.30 4.74
CA LYS A 111 23.93 7.37 5.27
C LYS A 111 25.20 7.56 4.44
N GLU A 112 25.77 6.47 3.93
CA GLU A 112 26.98 6.51 3.09
C GLU A 112 26.70 7.07 1.69
N THR A 113 25.51 6.86 1.15
CA THR A 113 25.12 7.34 -0.20
C THR A 113 24.74 8.84 -0.24
N LYS A 114 24.60 9.50 0.92
CA LYS A 114 24.22 10.93 1.05
C LYS A 114 25.41 11.88 1.27
N ILE A 115 26.64 11.40 1.07
CA ILE A 115 27.91 12.15 1.13
C ILE A 115 28.48 12.23 -0.28
#